data_AF-A0A920RPC7-F1
#
_entry.id   AF-A0A920RPC7-F1
#
_cell.length_a   1.000
_cell.length_b   1.000
_cell.length_c   1.000
_cell.angle_alpha   90.00
_cell.angle_beta   90.00
_cell.angle_gamma   90.00
#
_symmetry.space_group_name_H-M   'P 1'
#
loop_
_entity.id
_entity.type
_entity.pdbx_description
1 polymer ?
#
loop_
_entity_poly.entity_id
_entity_poly.type
_entity_poly.pdbx_seq_one_letter_code
_entity_poly.pdbx_strand_id
1 'polypeptide(L)'
;MTRKIATLSVVALVLSIGVLAITGSAAPAKKGADRLLKNVQTKGLKFRQIGRMSFATDGVLLVADRGNGSVVAIDTGDTGSATPLKNRIDNIDTLIAGALGTEATGVQIVDMVVNRINGRIYLSVIRKQDGISALLTIDGFRQGGGRQPGQGPPRANHSAG
;
A
#
# COMPACT_ATOMS: atom_id res chain seq x y z
N MET A 1 12.43 -62.82 -8.03
CA MET A 1 11.22 -62.28 -8.69
C MET A 1 10.10 -62.24 -7.66
N THR A 2 9.80 -61.04 -7.17
CA THR A 2 8.91 -60.81 -6.02
C THR A 2 7.51 -60.46 -6.51
N ARG A 3 6.54 -61.36 -6.33
CA ARG A 3 5.11 -61.05 -6.36
C ARG A 3 4.34 -62.08 -5.53
N LYS A 4 3.79 -61.67 -4.39
CA LYS A 4 2.57 -62.27 -3.81
C LYS A 4 1.76 -61.16 -3.13
N ILE A 5 0.75 -60.70 -3.84
CA ILE A 5 -0.39 -59.94 -3.31
C ILE A 5 -1.45 -60.98 -2.96
N ALA A 6 -2.10 -60.82 -1.81
CA ALA A 6 -3.51 -61.14 -1.51
C ALA A 6 -3.68 -61.83 -0.16
N THR A 7 -4.30 -61.10 0.77
CA THR A 7 -5.18 -61.56 1.85
C THR A 7 -5.69 -60.30 2.54
N LEU A 8 -6.90 -60.16 3.07
CA LEU A 8 -8.21 -60.77 2.88
C LEU A 8 -9.13 -59.79 3.65
N SER A 9 -10.30 -59.46 3.11
CA SER A 9 -11.25 -58.49 3.67
C SER A 9 -11.62 -58.75 5.14
N VAL A 10 -11.74 -57.68 5.93
CA VAL A 10 -12.78 -57.57 6.96
C VAL A 10 -13.55 -56.29 6.70
N VAL A 11 -14.77 -56.48 6.19
CA VAL A 11 -15.79 -55.44 6.06
C VAL A 11 -16.30 -55.13 7.47
N ALA A 12 -16.06 -53.92 7.94
CA ALA A 12 -16.82 -53.33 9.04
C ALA A 12 -17.66 -52.19 8.45
N LEU A 13 -18.89 -52.55 8.08
CA LEU A 13 -19.98 -51.63 7.77
C LEU A 13 -20.38 -50.94 9.08
N VAL A 14 -20.07 -49.66 9.23
CA VAL A 14 -20.72 -48.80 10.24
C VAL A 14 -21.65 -47.85 9.50
N LEU A 15 -22.95 -48.16 9.56
CA LEU A 15 -24.03 -47.22 9.31
C LEU A 15 -24.13 -46.27 10.51
N SER A 16 -23.90 -44.98 10.30
CA SER A 16 -24.45 -43.95 11.18
C SER A 16 -24.97 -42.77 10.36
N ILE A 17 -26.27 -42.58 10.51
CA ILE A 17 -27.07 -41.45 10.05
C ILE A 17 -26.61 -40.19 10.78
N GLY A 18 -26.51 -39.06 10.07
CA GLY A 18 -26.68 -37.76 10.72
C GLY A 18 -25.85 -36.62 10.15
N VAL A 19 -26.57 -35.61 9.64
CA VAL A 19 -26.14 -34.25 9.31
C VAL A 19 -25.52 -34.08 7.92
N LEU A 20 -26.38 -33.89 6.92
CA LEU A 20 -26.05 -33.06 5.76
C LEU A 20 -25.91 -31.62 6.28
N ALA A 21 -24.70 -31.26 6.70
CA ALA A 21 -24.35 -29.87 6.91
C ALA A 21 -24.42 -29.21 5.53
N ILE A 22 -25.48 -28.44 5.30
CA ILE A 22 -25.49 -27.33 4.35
C ILE A 22 -24.36 -26.41 4.78
N THR A 23 -23.15 -26.69 4.30
CA THR A 23 -22.06 -25.72 4.26
C THR A 23 -22.51 -24.67 3.27
N GLY A 24 -23.31 -23.72 3.77
CA GLY A 24 -23.47 -22.44 3.10
C GLY A 24 -22.06 -21.89 2.95
N SER A 25 -21.47 -22.05 1.76
CA SER A 25 -20.34 -21.23 1.35
C SER A 25 -20.87 -19.81 1.35
N ALA A 26 -20.75 -19.13 2.49
CA ALA A 26 -20.77 -17.68 2.50
C ALA A 26 -19.71 -17.27 1.50
N ALA A 27 -20.14 -16.81 0.31
CA ALA A 27 -19.24 -16.18 -0.64
C ALA A 27 -18.42 -15.16 0.16
N PRO A 28 -17.08 -15.09 -0.01
CA PRO A 28 -16.28 -14.15 0.73
C PRO A 28 -16.91 -12.77 0.52
N ALA A 29 -17.36 -12.14 1.62
CA ALA A 29 -17.83 -10.77 1.56
C ALA A 29 -16.68 -9.98 0.93
N LYS A 30 -16.91 -9.45 -0.29
CA LYS A 30 -15.94 -8.60 -0.98
C LYS A 30 -15.60 -7.46 -0.02
N LYS A 31 -14.45 -7.54 0.64
CA LYS A 31 -13.99 -6.54 1.61
C LYS A 31 -13.28 -5.44 0.83
N GLY A 32 -13.56 -4.19 1.15
CA GLY A 32 -12.85 -3.05 0.56
C GLY A 32 -13.36 -2.66 -0.84
N ALA A 33 -12.44 -2.16 -1.67
CA ALA A 33 -12.72 -1.59 -2.99
C ALA A 33 -13.41 -2.53 -3.98
N ASP A 34 -13.34 -3.85 -3.79
CA ASP A 34 -13.98 -4.88 -4.61
C ASP A 34 -15.51 -4.73 -4.75
N ARG A 35 -16.13 -3.99 -3.82
CA ARG A 35 -17.56 -3.65 -3.88
C ARG A 35 -17.86 -2.56 -4.91
N LEU A 36 -16.90 -1.69 -5.17
CA LEU A 36 -17.02 -0.51 -6.02
C LEU A 36 -16.38 -0.74 -7.39
N LEU A 37 -15.27 -1.46 -7.42
CA LEU A 37 -14.45 -1.65 -8.60
C LEU A 37 -14.55 -3.10 -9.10
N LYS A 38 -14.60 -3.26 -10.42
CA LYS A 38 -14.62 -4.56 -11.10
C LYS A 38 -13.52 -4.59 -12.14
N ASN A 39 -12.90 -5.75 -12.35
CA ASN A 39 -11.85 -5.96 -13.36
C ASN A 39 -10.69 -4.94 -13.24
N VAL A 40 -10.26 -4.68 -12.01
CA VAL A 40 -9.21 -3.69 -11.73
C VAL A 40 -7.92 -4.06 -12.44
N GLN A 41 -7.36 -3.12 -13.18
CA GLN A 41 -6.04 -3.27 -13.79
C GLN A 41 -4.96 -3.11 -12.72
N THR A 42 -4.02 -4.05 -12.65
CA THR A 42 -2.95 -4.04 -11.63
C THR A 42 -1.65 -3.43 -12.11
N LYS A 43 -1.51 -3.14 -13.42
CA LYS A 43 -0.29 -2.63 -14.04
C LYS A 43 -0.64 -1.73 -15.22
N GLY A 44 0.35 -0.92 -15.65
CA GLY A 44 0.25 -0.15 -16.89
C GLY A 44 -0.59 1.12 -16.80
N LEU A 45 -1.06 1.49 -15.61
CA LEU A 45 -1.70 2.79 -15.39
C LEU A 45 -0.70 3.90 -15.70
N LYS A 46 -1.07 4.76 -16.66
CA LYS A 46 -0.30 5.94 -17.03
C LYS A 46 -1.22 7.15 -16.92
N PHE A 47 -0.80 8.12 -16.14
CA PHE A 47 -1.43 9.44 -16.11
C PHE A 47 -0.77 10.34 -17.14
N ARG A 48 -1.57 11.16 -17.82
CA ARG A 48 -1.02 12.24 -18.65
C ARG A 48 -0.80 13.50 -17.84
N GLN A 49 -1.76 13.89 -17.01
CA GLN A 49 -1.57 14.99 -16.08
C GLN A 49 -2.49 14.87 -14.85
N ILE A 50 -1.90 14.51 -13.71
CA ILE A 50 -2.65 14.31 -12.47
C ILE A 50 -3.19 15.66 -11.96
N GLY A 51 -4.45 15.67 -11.55
CA GLY A 51 -5.19 16.83 -11.06
C GLY A 51 -5.66 16.63 -9.61
N ARG A 52 -6.86 17.14 -9.35
CA ARG A 52 -7.54 17.01 -8.06
C ARG A 52 -7.87 15.55 -7.72
N MET A 53 -7.95 15.27 -6.43
CA MET A 53 -8.19 13.94 -5.90
C MET A 53 -9.25 13.96 -4.80
N SER A 54 -9.85 12.80 -4.53
CA SER A 54 -10.73 12.61 -3.38
C SER A 54 -10.85 11.14 -3.02
N PHE A 55 -11.04 10.83 -1.73
CA PHE A 55 -11.33 9.47 -1.29
C PHE A 55 -12.83 9.19 -1.37
N ALA A 56 -13.19 8.10 -2.05
CA ALA A 56 -14.47 7.43 -1.89
C ALA A 56 -14.44 6.50 -0.67
N THR A 57 -15.47 5.68 -0.48
CA THR A 57 -15.46 4.68 0.60
C THR A 57 -14.43 3.59 0.34
N ASP A 58 -14.14 2.81 1.37
CA ASP A 58 -13.36 1.56 1.25
C ASP A 58 -11.93 1.74 0.68
N GLY A 59 -11.33 2.91 0.87
CA GLY A 59 -9.95 3.17 0.45
C GLY A 59 -9.79 3.44 -1.06
N VAL A 60 -10.88 3.64 -1.80
CA VAL A 60 -10.78 4.00 -3.22
C VAL A 60 -10.41 5.48 -3.38
N LEU A 61 -9.29 5.75 -4.06
CA LEU A 61 -8.85 7.08 -4.42
C LEU A 61 -9.33 7.44 -5.83
N LEU A 62 -10.12 8.50 -5.94
CA LEU A 62 -10.52 9.09 -7.21
C LEU A 62 -9.50 10.16 -7.62
N VAL A 63 -8.96 10.04 -8.84
CA VAL A 63 -7.91 10.91 -9.37
C VAL A 63 -8.33 11.48 -10.71
N ALA A 64 -8.36 12.80 -10.84
CA ALA A 64 -8.58 13.44 -12.13
C ALA A 64 -7.30 13.33 -13.00
N ASP A 65 -7.41 12.77 -14.20
CA ASP A 65 -6.40 12.87 -15.25
C ASP A 65 -6.80 13.95 -16.25
N ARG A 66 -6.30 15.16 -16.03
CA ARG A 66 -6.65 16.35 -16.82
C ARG A 66 -6.12 16.26 -18.24
N GLY A 67 -5.03 15.52 -18.45
CA GLY A 67 -4.45 15.34 -19.78
C GLY A 67 -5.27 14.37 -20.64
N ASN A 68 -5.92 13.39 -20.03
CA ASN A 68 -6.75 12.41 -20.74
C ASN A 68 -8.25 12.72 -20.69
N GLY A 69 -8.68 13.71 -19.89
CA GLY A 69 -10.09 14.06 -19.74
C GLY A 69 -10.90 12.99 -18.99
N SER A 70 -10.28 12.31 -18.02
CA SER A 70 -10.88 11.17 -17.33
C SER A 70 -10.72 11.25 -15.81
N VAL A 71 -11.49 10.42 -15.10
CA VAL A 71 -11.32 10.16 -13.66
C VAL A 71 -10.93 8.70 -13.50
N VAL A 72 -9.80 8.46 -12.83
CA VAL A 72 -9.29 7.12 -12.52
C VAL A 72 -9.63 6.80 -11.08
N ALA A 73 -10.22 5.63 -10.84
CA ALA A 73 -10.42 5.08 -9.51
C ALA A 73 -9.32 4.07 -9.19
N ILE A 74 -8.58 4.31 -8.11
CA ILE A 74 -7.49 3.47 -7.65
C ILE A 74 -7.93 2.79 -6.37
N ASP A 75 -7.93 1.46 -6.36
CA ASP A 75 -7.90 0.70 -5.11
C ASP A 75 -6.51 0.89 -4.47
N THR A 76 -6.46 1.63 -3.37
CA THR A 76 -5.19 1.87 -2.67
C THR A 76 -4.78 0.73 -1.76
N GLY A 77 -5.70 -0.20 -1.44
CA GLY A 77 -5.51 -1.21 -0.39
C GLY A 77 -5.40 -0.65 1.03
N ASP A 78 -5.53 0.67 1.21
CA ASP A 78 -5.35 1.34 2.49
C ASP A 78 -6.63 1.31 3.33
N THR A 79 -7.00 0.11 3.79
CA THR A 79 -8.15 -0.11 4.67
C THR A 79 -7.75 -0.55 6.08
N GLY A 80 -6.46 -0.49 6.39
CA GLY A 80 -5.89 -0.87 7.69
C GLY A 80 -6.02 0.23 8.75
N SER A 81 -5.53 -0.06 9.96
CA SER A 81 -5.60 0.85 11.10
C SER A 81 -4.83 2.17 10.88
N ALA A 82 -5.35 3.24 11.48
CA ALA A 82 -4.69 4.54 11.56
C ALA A 82 -3.26 4.43 12.10
N THR A 83 -2.31 4.93 11.33
CA THR A 83 -0.92 5.11 11.76
C THR A 83 -0.61 6.60 11.71
N PRO A 84 -0.64 7.30 12.85
CA PRO A 84 -0.35 8.73 12.87
C PRO A 84 1.09 8.99 12.40
N LEU A 85 1.30 10.15 11.78
CA LEU A 85 2.64 10.65 11.51
C LEU A 85 3.40 10.77 12.84
N LYS A 86 4.55 10.10 12.93
CA LYS A 86 5.37 10.10 14.16
C LYS A 86 5.97 11.47 14.45
N ASN A 87 6.32 12.19 13.38
CA ASN A 87 6.95 13.50 13.44
C ASN A 87 6.27 14.43 12.43
N ARG A 88 6.36 15.73 12.68
CA ARG A 88 6.07 16.75 11.68
C ARG A 88 6.98 16.56 10.46
N ILE A 89 6.45 16.85 9.28
CA ILE A 89 7.20 16.82 8.03
C ILE A 89 7.47 18.26 7.62
N ASP A 90 8.71 18.68 7.81
CA ASP A 90 9.18 19.99 7.39
C ASP A 90 9.75 19.92 5.96
N ASN A 91 9.73 21.06 5.25
CA ASN A 91 10.31 21.22 3.90
C ASN A 91 9.83 20.17 2.89
N ILE A 92 8.52 19.93 2.86
CA ILE A 92 7.86 18.94 2.00
C ILE A 92 8.15 19.13 0.51
N ASP A 93 8.27 20.37 0.07
CA ASP A 93 8.67 20.77 -1.29
C ASP A 93 10.07 20.26 -1.64
N THR A 94 11.02 20.37 -0.72
CA THR A 94 12.38 19.84 -0.88
C THR A 94 12.38 18.32 -0.97
N LEU A 95 11.57 17.64 -0.15
CA LEU A 95 11.43 16.18 -0.21
C LEU A 95 10.86 15.71 -1.54
N ILE A 96 9.80 16.38 -2.02
CA ILE A 96 9.21 16.12 -3.33
C ILE A 96 10.21 16.40 -4.44
N ALA A 97 10.93 17.52 -4.36
CA ALA A 97 11.93 17.91 -5.35
C ALA A 97 13.03 16.85 -5.49
N GLY A 98 13.53 16.32 -4.36
CA GLY A 98 14.48 15.20 -4.36
C GLY A 98 13.91 13.93 -5.01
N ALA A 99 12.64 13.59 -4.71
CA ALA A 99 11.98 12.44 -5.34
C ALA A 99 11.75 12.62 -6.85
N LEU A 100 11.57 13.87 -7.30
CA LEU A 100 11.35 14.22 -8.69
C LEU A 100 12.64 14.63 -9.42
N GLY A 101 13.81 14.64 -8.79
CA GLY A 101 15.06 15.10 -9.41
C GLY A 101 14.99 16.53 -9.94
N THR A 102 14.45 17.44 -9.15
CA THR A 102 14.37 18.88 -9.44
C THR A 102 14.68 19.70 -8.19
N GLU A 103 14.61 21.02 -8.29
CA GLU A 103 14.71 21.94 -7.15
C GLU A 103 13.32 22.24 -6.57
N ALA A 104 13.26 22.68 -5.30
CA ALA A 104 11.98 22.99 -4.62
C ALA A 104 11.12 24.00 -5.40
N THR A 105 11.74 25.00 -6.03
CA THR A 105 11.06 26.00 -6.88
C THR A 105 10.44 25.37 -8.14
N GLY A 106 10.98 24.25 -8.60
CA GLY A 106 10.51 23.43 -9.72
C GLY A 106 9.34 22.52 -9.38
N VAL A 107 8.88 22.47 -8.13
CA VAL A 107 7.74 21.67 -7.69
C VAL A 107 6.46 22.50 -7.70
N GLN A 108 5.36 21.89 -8.17
CA GLN A 108 4.01 22.35 -7.95
C GLN A 108 3.21 21.24 -7.27
N ILE A 109 2.70 21.50 -6.07
CA ILE A 109 1.70 20.63 -5.43
C ILE A 109 0.33 21.05 -5.97
N VAL A 110 -0.36 20.13 -6.62
CA VAL A 110 -1.68 20.36 -7.23
C VAL A 110 -2.79 20.09 -6.23
N ASP A 111 -2.68 18.99 -5.48
CA ASP A 111 -3.65 18.59 -4.49
C ASP A 111 -3.03 17.68 -3.43
N MET A 112 -3.64 17.66 -2.25
CA MET A 112 -3.28 16.79 -1.14
C MET A 112 -4.54 16.21 -0.51
N VAL A 113 -4.62 14.89 -0.43
CA VAL A 113 -5.74 14.21 0.24
C VAL A 113 -5.22 13.20 1.25
N VAL A 114 -5.99 12.99 2.30
CA VAL A 114 -5.64 12.08 3.39
C VAL A 114 -6.67 10.96 3.43
N ASN A 115 -6.20 9.71 3.48
CA ASN A 115 -7.07 8.59 3.75
C ASN A 115 -7.49 8.66 5.22
N ARG A 116 -8.79 8.87 5.47
CA ARG A 116 -9.34 9.00 6.82
C ARG A 116 -9.30 7.70 7.64
N ILE A 117 -9.14 6.55 7.00
CA ILE A 117 -9.11 5.24 7.66
C ILE A 117 -7.74 5.05 8.32
N ASN A 118 -6.66 5.23 7.56
CA ASN A 118 -5.31 4.89 8.02
C ASN A 118 -4.39 6.11 8.24
N GLY A 119 -4.80 7.32 7.82
CA GLY A 119 -4.02 8.55 7.92
C GLY A 119 -2.97 8.76 6.82
N ARG A 120 -2.87 7.88 5.82
CA ARG A 120 -1.90 8.03 4.72
C ARG A 120 -2.22 9.25 3.87
N ILE A 121 -1.20 10.03 3.54
CA ILE A 121 -1.32 11.24 2.72
C ILE A 121 -0.92 10.93 1.29
N TYR A 122 -1.71 11.44 0.35
CA TYR A 122 -1.49 11.35 -1.09
C TYR A 122 -1.35 12.76 -1.66
N LEU A 123 -0.38 12.95 -2.53
CA LEU A 123 -0.05 14.21 -3.18
C LEU A 123 -0.05 14.06 -4.69
N SER A 124 -0.77 14.95 -5.36
CA SER A 124 -0.64 15.17 -6.80
C SER A 124 0.38 16.28 -7.00
N VAL A 125 1.47 15.98 -7.70
CA VAL A 125 2.57 16.93 -7.91
C VAL A 125 2.94 17.01 -9.38
N ILE A 126 3.45 18.18 -9.79
CA ILE A 126 3.98 18.44 -11.12
C ILE A 126 5.40 18.97 -10.98
N ARG A 127 6.31 18.39 -11.76
CA ARG A 127 7.63 18.95 -12.02
C ARG A 127 7.50 19.99 -13.12
N LYS A 128 7.70 21.27 -12.78
CA LYS A 128 7.43 22.40 -13.68
C LYS A 128 8.29 22.39 -14.94
N GLN A 129 9.52 21.88 -14.85
CA GLN A 129 10.50 21.95 -15.94
C GLN A 129 10.06 21.23 -17.21
N ASP A 130 9.29 20.15 -17.09
CA ASP A 130 8.86 19.28 -18.19
C ASP A 130 7.39 18.84 -18.09
N GLY A 131 6.67 19.31 -17.07
CA GLY A 131 5.26 19.03 -16.87
C GLY A 131 4.95 17.61 -16.41
N ILE A 132 5.97 16.80 -16.07
CA ILE A 132 5.76 15.44 -15.57
C ILE A 132 5.00 15.49 -14.25
N SER A 133 3.90 14.76 -14.17
CA SER A 133 3.09 14.64 -12.96
C SER A 133 3.30 13.30 -12.25
N ALA A 134 3.27 13.30 -10.93
CA ALA A 134 3.37 12.10 -10.11
C ALA A 134 2.32 12.09 -8.99
N LEU A 135 1.91 10.88 -8.61
CA LEU A 135 1.15 10.62 -7.39
C LEU A 135 2.14 10.12 -6.34
N LEU A 136 2.36 10.91 -5.30
CA LEU A 136 3.27 10.56 -4.21
C LEU A 136 2.47 10.21 -2.96
N THR A 137 2.95 9.21 -2.22
CA THR A 137 2.46 8.91 -0.88
C THR A 137 3.46 9.37 0.15
N ILE A 138 2.95 9.91 1.25
CA ILE A 138 3.78 10.16 2.42
C ILE A 138 3.44 9.14 3.49
N ASP A 139 4.45 8.34 3.77
CA ASP A 139 4.49 7.47 4.94
C ASP A 139 5.39 8.16 5.94
N GLY A 140 5.12 8.02 7.25
CA GLY A 140 5.99 8.58 8.29
C GLY A 140 7.43 8.09 8.11
N PHE A 141 8.23 8.84 7.38
CA PHE A 141 9.55 8.44 6.94
C PHE A 141 10.42 8.24 8.18
N ARG A 142 11.02 7.06 8.32
CA ARG A 142 12.08 6.83 9.29
C ARG A 142 13.30 7.57 8.77
N GLN A 143 13.54 8.79 9.28
CA GLN A 143 14.75 9.55 9.02
C GLN A 143 15.96 8.63 9.24
N GLY A 144 16.88 8.60 8.28
CA GLY A 144 17.88 7.56 8.09
C GLY A 144 18.66 7.20 9.36
N GLY A 145 18.49 5.98 9.85
CA GLY A 145 19.48 5.33 10.69
C GLY A 145 20.61 4.79 9.82
N GLY A 146 21.43 5.70 9.26
CA GLY A 146 22.73 5.34 8.73
C GLY A 146 23.62 4.97 9.91
N ARG A 147 24.06 3.72 9.98
CA ARG A 147 25.20 3.37 10.83
C ARG A 147 26.39 4.14 10.28
N GLN A 148 26.93 5.06 11.05
CA GLN A 148 28.23 5.65 10.79
C GLN A 148 29.26 4.53 10.95
N PRO A 149 29.92 4.06 9.87
CA PRO A 149 30.99 3.08 10.01
C PRO A 149 32.18 3.82 10.63
N GLY A 150 32.45 3.57 11.92
CA GLY A 150 33.61 4.14 12.60
C GLY A 150 33.44 4.49 14.08
N GLN A 151 32.24 4.40 14.67
CA GLN A 151 32.12 4.51 16.12
C GLN A 151 32.45 3.16 16.75
N GLY A 152 33.75 2.98 17.06
CA GLY A 152 34.22 1.90 17.93
C GLY A 152 33.59 2.00 19.33
N PRO A 153 33.64 0.92 20.13
CA PRO A 153 32.97 0.88 21.41
C PRO A 153 33.46 2.02 22.33
N PRO A 154 32.58 2.61 23.16
CA PRO A 154 32.96 3.68 24.06
C PRO A 154 34.09 3.21 24.98
N ARG A 155 35.21 3.96 24.98
CA ARG A 155 36.33 3.71 25.91
C ARG A 155 35.79 3.82 27.33
N ALA A 156 35.89 2.73 28.09
CA ALA A 156 35.70 2.75 29.53
C ALA A 156 36.73 3.70 30.14
N ASN A 157 36.25 4.77 30.78
CA ASN A 157 37.09 5.68 31.53
C ASN A 157 37.46 4.99 32.86
N HIS A 158 38.63 4.33 32.90
CA HIS A 158 39.24 3.96 34.16
C HIS A 158 39.93 5.21 34.71
N SER A 159 39.23 5.85 35.64
CA SER A 159 39.80 6.90 36.48
C SER A 159 40.90 6.27 37.35
N ALA A 160 42.10 6.84 37.28
CA ALA A 160 43.21 6.50 38.13
C ALA A 160 42.85 6.73 39.62
N GLY A 161 43.26 5.77 40.44
CA GLY A 161 43.48 5.85 41.88
C GLY A 161 44.74 5.06 42.18
#